data_AF-A0A1F8JRL4-F1
#
_entry.id   AF-A0A1F8JRL4-F1
#
_cell.length_a   1.000
_cell.length_b   1.000
_cell.length_c   1.000
_cell.angle_alpha   90.00
_cell.angle_beta   90.00
_cell.angle_gamma   90.00
#
_symmetry.space_group_name_H-M   'P 1'
#
loop_
_entity.id
_entity.type
_entity.pdbx_description
1 polymer ?
#
loop_
_entity_poly.entity_id
_entity_poly.type
_entity_poly.pdbx_seq_one_letter_code
_entity_poly.pdbx_strand_id
1 'polypeptide(L)'
;MSKKKESSAPQGNQKSKITFRYMAEVASRSMGSSYVFIFAIVLIIAWAVSGFHFRFDETWQLLINTGTTIGTFLMVILVQNTQTREYRAIQLKLDELLYGTENTRDSLIRIEEQSDAEIDEFKEEFKKLREEYIKKKKESE
;
A
#
# COMPACT_ATOMS: atom_id res chain seq x y z
N MET A 1 -12.81 28.13 47.08
CA MET A 1 -12.40 26.71 47.18
C MET A 1 -12.76 26.03 45.85
N SER A 2 -11.82 25.31 45.21
CA SER A 2 -11.94 24.69 43.87
C SER A 2 -12.08 25.68 42.70
N LYS A 3 -11.47 25.53 41.52
CA LYS A 3 -10.75 24.42 40.87
C LYS A 3 -10.19 25.03 39.57
N LYS A 4 -8.91 24.82 39.22
CA LYS A 4 -8.58 24.55 37.81
C LYS A 4 -7.27 23.78 37.74
N LYS A 5 -7.44 22.47 37.53
CA LYS A 5 -6.41 21.49 37.23
C LYS A 5 -5.52 22.01 36.10
N GLU A 6 -4.22 22.02 36.35
CA GLU A 6 -3.19 21.94 35.32
C GLU A 6 -3.49 20.73 34.43
N SER A 7 -3.73 20.99 33.15
CA SER A 7 -3.86 19.96 32.14
C SER A 7 -2.45 19.66 31.62
N SER A 8 -1.82 18.67 32.26
CA SER A 8 -0.58 18.07 31.81
C SER A 8 -0.83 17.26 30.53
N ALA A 9 -0.64 17.87 29.36
CA ALA A 9 -0.51 17.15 28.11
C ALA A 9 0.95 16.68 27.94
N PRO A 10 1.21 15.42 27.54
CA PRO A 10 2.57 14.89 27.51
C PRO A 10 3.35 15.48 26.34
N GLN A 11 4.47 16.16 26.64
CA GLN A 11 5.49 16.61 25.67
C GLN A 11 6.33 15.43 25.15
N GLY A 12 5.67 14.34 24.76
CA GLY A 12 6.29 13.13 24.26
C GLY A 12 6.32 13.10 22.74
N ASN A 13 7.51 13.24 22.17
CA ASN A 13 7.87 12.68 20.87
C ASN A 13 7.48 13.46 19.59
N GLN A 14 7.42 14.79 19.63
CA GLN A 14 7.31 15.60 18.42
C GLN A 14 8.59 15.57 17.57
N LYS A 15 9.77 15.46 18.22
CA LYS A 15 11.06 15.33 17.53
C LYS A 15 11.19 14.04 16.72
N SER A 16 10.76 12.89 17.23
CA SER A 16 10.83 11.62 16.47
C SER A 16 9.90 11.63 15.26
N LYS A 17 8.70 12.22 15.37
CA LYS A 17 7.76 12.34 14.26
C LYS A 17 8.31 13.25 13.15
N ILE A 18 9.04 14.30 13.50
CA ILE A 18 9.67 15.21 12.55
C ILE A 18 10.89 14.55 11.90
N THR A 19 11.76 13.90 12.67
CA THR A 19 12.93 13.17 12.14
C THR A 19 12.49 12.00 11.25
N PHE A 20 11.49 11.22 11.68
CA PHE A 20 10.92 10.14 10.89
C PHE A 20 10.30 10.65 9.59
N ARG A 21 9.52 11.75 9.64
CA ARG A 21 8.98 12.37 8.42
C ARG A 21 10.09 12.83 7.48
N TYR A 22 11.12 13.48 7.99
CA TYR A 22 12.25 13.92 7.18
C TYR A 22 13.02 12.75 6.55
N MET A 23 13.28 11.68 7.31
CA MET A 23 13.91 10.47 6.78
C MET A 23 13.01 9.75 5.77
N ALA A 24 11.70 9.69 6.01
CA ALA A 24 10.73 9.11 5.08
C ALA A 24 10.61 9.94 3.79
N GLU A 25 10.69 11.26 3.87
CA GLU A 25 10.61 12.20 2.75
C GLU A 25 11.90 12.18 1.91
N VAL A 26 13.07 12.05 2.55
CA VAL A 26 14.37 11.81 1.89
C VAL A 26 14.40 10.41 1.25
N ALA A 27 13.93 9.38 1.94
CA ALA A 27 13.84 8.03 1.38
C ALA A 27 12.89 7.98 0.17
N SER A 28 11.72 8.61 0.29
CA SER A 28 10.72 8.68 -0.78
C SER A 28 11.21 9.46 -2.01
N ARG A 29 11.95 10.57 -1.83
CA ARG A 29 12.61 11.29 -2.93
C ARG A 29 13.76 10.50 -3.57
N SER A 30 14.42 9.64 -2.81
CA SER A 30 15.57 8.87 -3.29
C SER A 30 15.15 7.61 -4.04
N MET A 31 14.00 7.01 -3.71
CA MET A 31 13.51 5.75 -4.27
C MET A 31 13.28 5.73 -5.80
N GLY A 32 13.33 6.88 -6.48
CA GLY A 32 13.26 6.98 -7.95
C GLY A 32 14.54 7.45 -8.64
N SER A 33 15.66 7.62 -7.92
CA SER A 33 16.86 8.27 -8.44
C SER A 33 17.96 7.26 -8.81
N SER A 34 18.71 7.53 -9.89
CA SER A 34 19.87 6.72 -10.34
C SER A 34 20.88 6.42 -9.23
N TYR A 35 20.94 7.26 -8.18
CA TYR A 35 21.76 7.04 -6.99
C TYR A 35 21.36 5.81 -6.18
N VAL A 36 20.08 5.45 -6.07
CA VAL A 36 19.65 4.24 -5.35
C VAL A 36 20.03 2.98 -6.11
N PHE A 37 19.96 3.02 -7.45
CA PHE A 37 20.42 1.93 -8.29
C PHE A 37 21.93 1.72 -8.18
N ILE A 38 22.72 2.81 -8.23
CA ILE A 38 24.17 2.76 -8.03
C ILE A 38 24.51 2.24 -6.63
N PHE A 39 23.79 2.68 -5.60
CA PHE A 39 23.96 2.20 -4.23
C PHE A 39 23.66 0.70 -4.10
N ALA A 40 22.60 0.21 -4.74
CA ALA A 40 22.27 -1.21 -4.78
C ALA A 40 23.38 -2.03 -5.46
N ILE A 41 23.93 -1.54 -6.58
CA ILE A 41 25.07 -2.18 -7.25
C ILE A 41 26.30 -2.23 -6.35
N VAL A 42 26.63 -1.12 -5.66
CA VAL A 42 27.76 -1.06 -4.73
C VAL A 42 27.56 -2.04 -3.57
N LEU A 43 26.35 -2.16 -3.03
CA LEU A 43 26.03 -3.14 -2.00
C LEU A 43 26.20 -4.58 -2.49
N ILE A 44 25.77 -4.89 -3.71
CA ILE A 44 25.96 -6.22 -4.33
C ILE A 44 27.45 -6.53 -4.52
N ILE A 45 28.24 -5.55 -4.97
CA ILE A 45 29.70 -5.72 -5.14
C ILE A 45 30.38 -5.91 -3.79
N ALA A 46 30.05 -5.10 -2.78
CA ALA A 46 30.58 -5.24 -1.43
C ALA A 46 30.25 -6.61 -0.83
N TRP A 47 29.02 -7.08 -1.03
CA TRP A 47 28.59 -8.43 -0.66
C TRP A 47 29.43 -9.53 -1.33
N ALA A 48 29.65 -9.43 -2.65
CA ALA A 48 30.43 -10.41 -3.40
C ALA A 48 31.90 -10.45 -2.95
N VAL A 49 32.50 -9.28 -2.68
CA VAL A 49 33.89 -9.17 -2.18
C VAL A 49 34.01 -9.73 -0.75
N SER A 50 33.04 -9.46 0.13
CA SER A 50 33.02 -10.06 1.45
C SER A 50 32.90 -11.59 1.38
N GLY A 51 32.06 -12.14 0.49
CA GLY A 51 31.96 -13.59 0.28
C GLY A 51 33.26 -14.25 -0.17
N PHE A 52 34.04 -13.57 -1.02
CA PHE A 52 35.37 -14.03 -1.44
C PHE A 52 36.35 -14.15 -0.26
N HIS A 53 36.30 -13.22 0.71
CA HIS A 53 37.17 -13.27 1.89
C HIS A 53 36.81 -14.41 2.85
N PHE A 54 35.51 -14.71 3.00
CA PHE A 54 34.99 -15.79 3.86
C PHE A 54 34.88 -17.16 3.16
N ARG A 55 35.46 -17.32 1.96
CA ARG A 55 35.44 -18.56 1.16
C ARG A 55 34.03 -19.14 0.94
N PHE A 56 32.98 -18.31 1.02
CA PHE A 56 31.58 -18.73 0.92
C PHE A 56 31.17 -19.87 1.87
N ASP A 57 31.71 -19.86 3.10
CA ASP A 57 31.39 -20.88 4.11
C ASP A 57 29.92 -20.84 4.57
N GLU A 58 29.45 -21.91 5.23
CA GLU A 58 28.04 -22.15 5.57
C GLU A 58 27.43 -21.03 6.43
N THR A 59 28.23 -20.44 7.33
CA THR A 59 27.82 -19.30 8.17
C THR A 59 27.58 -18.02 7.36
N TRP A 60 28.39 -17.78 6.32
CA TRP A 60 28.25 -16.59 5.48
C TRP A 60 26.97 -16.66 4.63
N GLN A 61 26.70 -17.82 4.05
CA GLN A 61 25.47 -18.05 3.28
C GLN A 61 24.22 -17.95 4.17
N LEU A 62 24.27 -18.53 5.38
CA LEU A 62 23.18 -18.48 6.35
C LEU A 62 22.85 -17.03 6.73
N LEU A 63 23.86 -16.19 6.97
CA LEU A 63 23.67 -14.79 7.35
C LEU A 63 22.95 -14.00 6.25
N ILE A 64 23.31 -14.23 4.99
CA ILE A 64 22.75 -13.52 3.84
C ILE A 64 21.34 -13.98 3.52
N ASN A 65 21.09 -15.28 3.52
CA ASN A 65 19.75 -15.82 3.30
C ASN A 65 18.80 -15.36 4.40
N THR A 66 19.25 -15.39 5.66
CA THR A 66 18.44 -14.91 6.80
C THR A 66 18.22 -13.41 6.73
N GLY A 67 19.27 -12.64 6.45
CA GLY A 67 19.20 -11.18 6.35
C GLY A 67 18.32 -10.70 5.20
N THR A 68 18.43 -11.34 4.03
CA THR A 68 17.59 -11.05 2.86
C THR A 68 16.14 -11.43 3.12
N THR A 69 15.89 -12.55 3.81
CA THR A 69 14.54 -12.96 4.21
C THR A 69 13.91 -11.92 5.13
N ILE A 70 14.63 -11.45 6.16
CA ILE A 70 14.16 -10.38 7.05
C ILE A 70 13.93 -9.08 6.25
N GLY A 71 14.88 -8.69 5.41
CA GLY A 71 14.76 -7.49 4.57
C GLY A 71 13.58 -7.55 3.61
N THR A 72 13.34 -8.72 3.01
CA THR A 72 12.20 -8.97 2.13
C THR A 72 10.90 -8.91 2.90
N PHE A 73 10.79 -9.54 4.08
CA PHE A 73 9.59 -9.43 4.91
C PHE A 73 9.29 -7.97 5.28
N LEU A 74 10.30 -7.21 5.68
CA LEU A 74 10.15 -5.78 5.97
C LEU A 74 9.73 -4.98 4.74
N MET A 75 10.31 -5.28 3.57
CA MET A 75 9.94 -4.65 2.30
C MET A 75 8.48 -4.95 1.94
N VAL A 76 8.05 -6.21 2.05
CA VAL A 76 6.66 -6.60 1.80
C VAL A 76 5.71 -5.84 2.73
N ILE A 77 6.01 -5.74 4.02
CA ILE A 77 5.18 -4.97 4.98
C ILE A 77 5.14 -3.48 4.61
N LEU A 78 6.28 -2.90 4.25
CA LEU A 78 6.37 -1.48 3.88
C LEU A 78 5.60 -1.19 2.59
N VAL A 79 5.82 -2.03 1.58
CA VAL A 79 5.13 -1.96 0.29
C VAL A 79 3.63 -2.16 0.50
N GLN A 80 3.20 -3.13 1.30
CA GLN A 80 1.79 -3.33 1.64
C GLN A 80 1.19 -2.13 2.37
N ASN A 81 1.93 -1.48 3.28
CA ASN A 81 1.46 -0.26 3.95
C ASN A 81 1.22 0.88 2.95
N THR A 82 2.20 1.13 2.08
CA THR A 82 2.09 2.15 1.04
C THR A 82 0.98 1.84 0.04
N GLN A 83 0.91 0.60 -0.46
CA GLN A 83 -0.12 0.14 -1.38
C GLN A 83 -1.52 0.24 -0.76
N THR A 84 -1.68 -0.10 0.52
CA THR A 84 -2.98 0.00 1.22
C THR A 84 -3.48 1.45 1.25
N ARG A 85 -2.58 2.42 1.47
CA ARG A 85 -2.93 3.84 1.46
C ARG A 85 -3.27 4.32 0.05
N GLU A 86 -2.53 3.88 -0.96
CA GLU A 86 -2.79 4.21 -2.36
C GLU A 86 -4.13 3.65 -2.84
N TYR A 87 -4.44 2.39 -2.50
CA TYR A 87 -5.72 1.75 -2.81
C TYR A 87 -6.91 2.55 -2.28
N ARG A 88 -6.89 2.98 -1.00
CA ARG A 88 -7.96 3.80 -0.43
C ARG A 88 -8.11 5.16 -1.12
N ALA A 89 -7.00 5.77 -1.53
CA ALA A 89 -7.05 7.05 -2.23
C ALA A 89 -7.66 6.93 -3.63
N ILE A 90 -7.46 5.78 -4.29
CA ILE A 90 -8.11 5.48 -5.58
C ILE A 90 -9.61 5.28 -5.37
N GLN A 91 -10.02 4.49 -4.39
CA GLN A 91 -11.44 4.27 -4.06
C GLN A 91 -12.16 5.60 -3.81
N LEU A 92 -11.65 6.44 -2.91
CA LEU A 92 -12.24 7.75 -2.62
C LEU A 92 -12.38 8.67 -3.85
N LYS A 93 -11.42 8.61 -4.79
CA LYS A 93 -11.50 9.38 -6.03
C LYS A 93 -12.57 8.82 -6.98
N LEU A 94 -12.73 7.50 -7.03
CA LEU A 94 -13.80 6.85 -7.81
C LEU A 94 -15.17 7.16 -7.21
N ASP A 95 -15.29 7.14 -5.88
CA ASP A 95 -16.53 7.47 -5.18
C ASP A 95 -16.97 8.90 -5.49
N GLU A 96 -16.05 9.87 -5.47
CA GLU A 96 -16.34 11.26 -5.83
C GLU A 96 -16.84 11.39 -7.28
N LEU A 97 -16.23 10.67 -8.23
CA LEU A 97 -16.67 10.66 -9.64
C LEU A 97 -18.04 10.00 -9.81
N LEU A 98 -18.30 8.93 -9.07
CA LEU A 98 -19.56 8.19 -9.08
C LEU A 98 -20.70 9.01 -8.46
N TYR A 99 -20.45 9.71 -7.35
CA TYR A 99 -21.39 10.65 -6.73
C TYR A 99 -21.72 11.83 -7.66
N GLY A 100 -20.79 12.25 -8.51
CA GLY A 100 -21.01 13.29 -9.53
C GLY A 100 -21.90 12.85 -10.70
N THR A 101 -22.28 11.57 -10.79
CA THR A 101 -23.09 11.02 -11.89
C THR A 101 -24.56 10.88 -11.45
N GLU A 102 -25.50 11.50 -12.19
CA GLU A 102 -26.94 11.63 -11.85
C GLU A 102 -27.74 10.33 -11.61
N ASN A 103 -27.16 9.14 -11.82
CA ASN A 103 -27.88 7.86 -11.73
C ASN A 103 -27.09 6.74 -11.01
N THR A 104 -26.07 7.07 -10.22
CA THR A 104 -25.31 6.06 -9.48
C THR A 104 -26.04 5.65 -8.20
N ARG A 105 -26.12 4.34 -7.93
CA ARG A 105 -26.67 3.81 -6.66
C ARG A 105 -25.62 3.90 -5.55
N ASP A 106 -25.96 4.49 -4.41
CA ASP A 106 -25.07 4.57 -3.22
C ASP A 106 -24.52 3.21 -2.77
N SER A 107 -25.30 2.13 -2.96
CA SER A 107 -24.88 0.77 -2.62
C SER A 107 -23.72 0.26 -3.48
N LEU A 108 -23.58 0.78 -4.71
CA LEU A 108 -22.48 0.48 -5.62
C LEU A 108 -21.23 1.30 -5.33
N ILE A 109 -21.40 2.49 -4.74
CA ILE A 109 -20.29 3.36 -4.35
C ILE A 109 -19.52 2.74 -3.20
N ARG A 110 -20.21 2.14 -2.23
CA ARG A 110 -19.60 1.55 -1.03
C ARG A 110 -19.52 0.02 -1.09
N ILE A 111 -19.30 -0.52 -2.29
CA ILE A 111 -19.35 -1.97 -2.54
C ILE A 111 -18.24 -2.73 -1.80
N GLU A 112 -17.12 -2.08 -1.50
CA GLU A 112 -16.00 -2.62 -0.74
C GLU A 112 -16.30 -2.83 0.76
N GLU A 113 -17.37 -2.21 1.26
CA GLU A 113 -17.85 -2.41 2.63
C GLU A 113 -18.96 -3.45 2.76
N GLN A 114 -19.47 -3.95 1.63
CA GLN A 114 -20.54 -4.94 1.60
C GLN A 114 -20.02 -6.35 1.93
N SER A 115 -20.90 -7.21 2.40
CA SER A 115 -20.57 -8.63 2.57
C SER A 115 -20.38 -9.33 1.21
N ASP A 116 -19.61 -10.41 1.19
CA ASP A 116 -19.39 -11.19 -0.04
C ASP A 116 -20.72 -11.66 -0.67
N ALA A 117 -21.72 -11.99 0.16
CA ALA A 117 -23.05 -12.39 -0.30
C ALA A 117 -23.79 -11.25 -1.02
N GLU A 118 -23.72 -10.03 -0.50
CA GLU A 118 -24.32 -8.83 -1.12
C GLU A 118 -23.58 -8.48 -2.42
N ILE A 119 -22.25 -8.61 -2.46
CA ILE A 119 -21.46 -8.40 -3.67
C ILE A 119 -21.85 -9.40 -4.77
N ASP A 120 -22.07 -10.67 -4.42
CA ASP A 120 -22.50 -11.68 -5.38
C ASP A 120 -23.93 -11.45 -5.87
N GLU A 121 -24.83 -10.94 -5.03
CA GLU A 121 -26.16 -10.49 -5.44
C GLU A 121 -26.08 -9.38 -6.50
N PHE A 122 -25.22 -8.37 -6.27
CA PHE A 122 -24.98 -7.31 -7.26
C PHE A 122 -24.43 -7.86 -8.58
N LYS A 123 -23.49 -8.81 -8.54
CA LYS A 123 -22.95 -9.44 -9.76
C LYS A 123 -24.06 -10.14 -10.57
N GLU A 124 -24.95 -10.86 -9.89
CA GLU A 124 -26.07 -11.53 -10.54
C GLU A 124 -27.09 -10.52 -11.12
N GLU A 125 -27.36 -9.40 -10.44
CA GLU A 125 -28.20 -8.32 -10.99
C GLU A 125 -27.58 -7.74 -12.28
N PHE A 126 -26.29 -7.41 -12.28
CA PHE A 126 -25.60 -6.89 -13.45
C PHE A 126 -25.56 -7.88 -14.62
N LYS A 127 -25.42 -9.17 -14.32
CA LYS A 127 -25.45 -10.23 -15.32
C LYS A 127 -26.82 -10.27 -16.01
N LYS A 128 -27.91 -10.23 -15.25
CA LYS A 128 -29.29 -10.15 -15.80
C LYS A 128 -29.51 -8.91 -16.64
N LEU A 129 -29.07 -7.73 -16.16
CA LEU A 129 -29.18 -6.48 -16.91
C LEU A 129 -28.45 -6.55 -18.26
N ARG A 130 -27.23 -7.14 -18.26
CA ARG A 130 -26.43 -7.33 -19.47
C ARG A 130 -27.13 -8.27 -20.45
N GLU A 131 -27.68 -9.39 -19.96
CA GLU A 131 -28.42 -10.34 -20.77
C GLU A 131 -29.66 -9.70 -21.42
N GLU A 132 -30.43 -8.92 -20.67
CA GLU A 132 -31.57 -8.16 -21.20
C GLU A 132 -31.15 -7.12 -22.25
N TYR A 133 -30.05 -6.40 -22.00
CA TYR A 133 -29.53 -5.43 -22.96
C TYR A 133 -29.08 -6.09 -24.27
N ILE A 134 -28.36 -7.22 -24.18
CA ILE A 134 -27.94 -8.00 -25.35
C ILE A 134 -29.16 -8.53 -26.11
N LYS A 135 -30.19 -9.00 -25.41
CA LYS A 135 -31.44 -9.49 -26.01
C LYS A 135 -32.17 -8.37 -26.76
N LYS A 136 -32.38 -7.21 -26.13
CA LYS A 136 -33.01 -6.04 -26.76
C LYS A 136 -32.24 -5.55 -27.99
N LYS A 137 -30.90 -5.57 -27.93
CA LYS A 137 -30.06 -5.19 -29.06
C LYS A 137 -30.23 -6.15 -30.25
N LYS A 138 -30.28 -7.46 -30.00
CA LYS A 138 -30.54 -8.47 -31.04
C LYS A 138 -31.94 -8.40 -31.64
N GLU A 139 -32.93 -7.92 -30.88
CA GLU A 139 -34.31 -7.73 -31.37
C GLU A 139 -34.46 -6.43 -32.18
N SER A 140 -33.50 -5.50 -32.08
CA SER A 140 -33.46 -4.23 -32.81
C SER A 140 -32.58 -4.23 -34.07
N GLU A 141 -31.84 -5.31 -34.32
CA GLU A 141 -31.01 -5.56 -35.52
C GLU A 141 -31.74 -6.47 -36.50
#